data_AF-A0A364N8R2-F1
#
_entry.id   AF-A0A364N8R2-F1
#
_cell.length_a   1.000
_cell.length_b   1.000
_cell.length_c   1.000
_cell.angle_alpha   90.00
_cell.angle_beta   90.00
_cell.angle_gamma   90.00
#
_symmetry.space_group_name_H-M   'P 1'
#
loop_
_entity.id
_entity.type
_entity.pdbx_description
1 polymer ?
#
loop_
_entity_poly.entity_id
_entity_poly.type
_entity_poly.pdbx_seq_one_letter_code
_entity_poly.pdbx_strand_id
1 'polypeptide(L)'
;MQITPEQVATPTHKAIVVGAGIAGLCAAPQLLECGIAVTVIDSADQPGGNCRYASPDTYVADAGDEIPNASLSDAVRWRTTESAILTEDLISTNTTRSPMITNFLRNFGLDITDASQLHANHLLKIRNMPPTALSGPYMVRTLCSAVQTRKGFSLRLKCTMTGFLMTDLHVVGVECEANNGTERLYGPVVFATRGFGCDRDLVAQYCPAFTDLPTSNILGPLRHTPLITIGAKMVEMNKVQLYPIGYHDQLFPKSWQKSLIPETLLQDGALLLHGGTTIINGLGTRAEIAKDIMSHPKSLKNRAI
;
A
#
# COMPACT_ATOMS: atom_id res chain seq x y z
N MET A 1 -25.09 7.04 -3.53
CA MET A 1 -26.48 7.17 -4.02
C MET A 1 -27.42 6.57 -2.99
N GLN A 2 -28.51 7.26 -2.63
CA GLN A 2 -29.57 6.66 -1.80
C GLN A 2 -30.37 5.67 -2.65
N ILE A 3 -30.57 4.46 -2.16
CA ILE A 3 -31.38 3.42 -2.83
C ILE A 3 -32.52 2.99 -1.90
N THR A 4 -33.64 2.56 -2.49
CA THR A 4 -34.80 2.12 -1.69
C THR A 4 -34.58 0.71 -1.11
N PRO A 5 -35.21 0.35 0.02
CA PRO A 5 -35.10 -1.01 0.58
C PRO A 5 -35.49 -2.12 -0.40
N GLU A 6 -36.42 -1.86 -1.30
CA GLU A 6 -36.85 -2.79 -2.36
C GLU A 6 -35.75 -3.03 -3.43
N GLN A 7 -34.82 -2.10 -3.60
CA GLN A 7 -33.66 -2.25 -4.51
C GLN A 7 -32.52 -3.07 -3.87
N VAL A 8 -32.53 -3.27 -2.54
CA VAL A 8 -31.61 -4.15 -1.82
C VAL A 8 -32.16 -5.57 -1.90
N ALA A 9 -32.12 -6.17 -3.09
CA ALA A 9 -32.61 -7.52 -3.29
C ALA A 9 -31.80 -8.53 -2.46
N THR A 10 -32.41 -9.03 -1.38
CA THR A 10 -31.98 -10.16 -0.52
C THR A 10 -30.64 -9.98 0.20
N PRO A 11 -30.52 -10.29 1.51
CA PRO A 11 -29.23 -10.35 2.19
C PRO A 11 -28.28 -11.30 1.44
N THR A 12 -27.29 -10.74 0.75
CA THR A 12 -26.30 -11.53 0.04
C THR A 12 -25.26 -11.99 1.06
N HIS A 13 -24.98 -13.30 1.13
CA HIS A 13 -23.81 -13.82 1.85
C HIS A 13 -22.52 -13.53 1.06
N LYS A 14 -22.35 -12.27 0.63
CA LYS A 14 -21.32 -11.86 -0.30
C LYS A 14 -20.76 -10.49 0.07
N ALA A 15 -19.48 -10.45 0.40
CA ALA A 15 -18.74 -9.22 0.62
C ALA A 15 -18.10 -8.72 -0.67
N ILE A 16 -17.91 -7.40 -0.74
CA ILE A 16 -17.23 -6.70 -1.83
C ILE A 16 -15.93 -6.15 -1.27
N VAL A 17 -14.81 -6.47 -1.92
CA VAL A 17 -13.50 -5.90 -1.58
C VAL A 17 -13.09 -4.96 -2.71
N VAL A 18 -12.87 -3.69 -2.40
CA VAL A 18 -12.45 -2.67 -3.37
C VAL A 18 -10.94 -2.51 -3.32
N GLY A 19 -10.26 -2.99 -4.36
CA GLY A 19 -8.80 -2.99 -4.50
C GLY A 19 -8.21 -4.39 -4.37
N ALA A 20 -7.53 -4.85 -5.41
CA ALA A 20 -6.78 -6.12 -5.46
C ALA A 20 -5.28 -5.92 -5.14
N GLY A 21 -4.97 -4.94 -4.29
CA GLY A 21 -3.66 -4.83 -3.64
C GLY A 21 -3.51 -5.86 -2.52
N ILE A 22 -2.36 -5.84 -1.82
CA ILE A 22 -2.10 -6.82 -0.76
C ILE A 22 -3.16 -6.83 0.35
N ALA A 23 -3.66 -5.66 0.77
CA ALA A 23 -4.68 -5.57 1.81
C ALA A 23 -5.99 -6.29 1.39
N GLY A 24 -6.47 -6.05 0.17
CA GLY A 24 -7.66 -6.70 -0.34
C GLY A 24 -7.47 -8.21 -0.58
N LEU A 25 -6.29 -8.60 -1.08
CA LEU A 25 -5.93 -10.00 -1.27
C LEU A 25 -5.75 -10.76 0.05
N CYS A 26 -5.38 -10.10 1.14
CA CYS A 26 -5.35 -10.68 2.48
C CYS A 26 -6.75 -10.72 3.13
N ALA A 27 -7.65 -9.80 2.79
CA ALA A 27 -9.03 -9.80 3.30
C ALA A 27 -9.87 -10.92 2.69
N ALA A 28 -9.71 -11.18 1.39
CA ALA A 28 -10.49 -12.19 0.67
C ALA A 28 -10.46 -13.61 1.29
N PRO A 29 -9.30 -14.23 1.58
CA PRO A 29 -9.29 -15.58 2.16
C PRO A 29 -9.90 -15.65 3.56
N GLN A 30 -9.71 -14.61 4.39
CA GLN A 30 -10.30 -14.56 5.73
C GLN A 30 -11.83 -14.54 5.66
N LEU A 31 -12.39 -13.73 4.75
CA LEU A 31 -13.84 -13.69 4.53
C LEU A 31 -14.38 -15.05 4.03
N LEU A 32 -13.67 -15.69 3.10
CA LEU A 32 -14.04 -17.02 2.60
C LEU A 32 -14.00 -18.09 3.70
N GLU A 33 -13.05 -18.01 4.63
CA GLU A 33 -12.94 -18.90 5.79
C GLU A 33 -14.09 -18.69 6.79
N CYS A 34 -14.65 -17.48 6.84
CA CYS A 34 -15.90 -17.20 7.56
C CYS A 34 -17.16 -17.65 6.79
N GLY A 35 -17.03 -18.31 5.63
CA GLY A 35 -18.15 -18.74 4.79
C GLY A 35 -18.82 -17.62 3.99
N ILE A 36 -18.19 -16.46 3.89
CA ILE A 36 -18.70 -15.30 3.15
C ILE A 36 -18.13 -15.34 1.73
N ALA A 37 -18.97 -15.36 0.70
CA ALA A 37 -18.51 -15.23 -0.68
C ALA A 37 -17.87 -13.85 -0.90
N VAL A 38 -16.88 -13.74 -1.79
CA VAL A 38 -16.13 -12.49 -1.97
C VAL A 38 -16.04 -12.13 -3.44
N THR A 39 -16.40 -10.89 -3.78
CA THR A 39 -15.97 -10.27 -5.04
C THR A 39 -14.95 -9.18 -4.77
N VAL A 40 -13.73 -9.38 -5.25
CA VAL A 40 -12.70 -8.35 -5.30
C VAL A 40 -12.81 -7.62 -6.63
N ILE A 41 -12.91 -6.30 -6.59
CA ILE A 41 -12.88 -5.43 -7.78
C ILE A 41 -11.60 -4.59 -7.80
N ASP A 42 -11.01 -4.38 -8.97
CA ASP A 42 -9.89 -3.47 -9.17
C ASP A 42 -10.00 -2.74 -10.51
N SER A 43 -9.67 -1.46 -10.52
CA SER A 43 -9.60 -0.64 -11.73
C SER A 43 -8.49 -1.05 -12.69
N ALA A 44 -7.41 -1.64 -12.17
CA ALA A 44 -6.28 -2.10 -12.96
C ALA A 44 -6.63 -3.39 -13.72
N ASP A 45 -5.84 -3.67 -14.76
CA ASP A 45 -5.91 -4.88 -15.58
C ASP A 45 -5.19 -6.09 -14.96
N GLN A 46 -4.48 -5.87 -13.85
CA GLN A 46 -3.81 -6.91 -13.06
C GLN A 46 -3.81 -6.53 -11.57
N PRO A 47 -3.81 -7.52 -10.64
CA PRO A 47 -3.75 -7.27 -9.20
C PRO A 47 -2.39 -6.70 -8.76
N GLY A 48 -2.34 -6.25 -7.51
CA GLY A 48 -1.10 -5.97 -6.76
C GLY A 48 -0.85 -4.51 -6.38
N GLY A 49 -1.46 -3.54 -7.06
CA GLY A 49 -1.24 -2.11 -6.77
C GLY A 49 0.26 -1.75 -6.75
N ASN A 50 0.70 -0.99 -5.74
CA ASN A 50 2.11 -0.61 -5.57
C ASN A 50 3.03 -1.82 -5.35
N CYS A 51 2.52 -2.95 -4.83
CA CYS A 51 3.31 -4.16 -4.64
C CYS A 51 3.75 -4.79 -5.96
N ARG A 52 3.27 -4.33 -7.12
CA ARG A 52 3.81 -4.71 -8.43
C ARG A 52 5.26 -4.27 -8.66
N TYR A 53 5.72 -3.27 -7.93
CA TYR A 53 7.06 -2.70 -8.09
C TYR A 53 7.85 -2.64 -6.78
N ALA A 54 7.36 -3.29 -5.71
CA ALA A 54 8.10 -3.34 -4.47
C ALA A 54 9.40 -4.13 -4.67
N SER A 55 10.47 -3.64 -4.03
CA SER A 55 11.84 -4.14 -4.09
C SER A 55 11.96 -5.63 -3.69
N PRO A 56 13.11 -6.26 -3.95
CA PRO A 56 13.41 -7.61 -3.46
C PRO A 56 13.29 -7.70 -1.93
N ASP A 57 13.58 -6.61 -1.23
CA ASP A 57 13.40 -6.50 0.21
C ASP A 57 12.03 -5.84 0.46
N THR A 58 11.04 -6.64 0.87
CA THR A 58 9.75 -6.10 1.31
C THR A 58 9.79 -5.91 2.81
N TYR A 59 9.52 -4.69 3.25
CA TYR A 59 9.27 -4.41 4.66
C TYR A 59 7.97 -5.08 5.08
N VAL A 60 8.06 -6.10 5.91
CA VAL A 60 6.94 -6.54 6.72
C VAL A 60 7.38 -6.29 8.16
N ALA A 61 6.60 -5.49 8.89
CA ALA A 61 6.81 -5.34 10.31
C ALA A 61 6.45 -6.67 10.98
N ASP A 62 7.44 -7.54 11.15
CA ASP A 62 7.29 -8.78 11.89
C ASP A 62 8.47 -8.95 12.87
N ALA A 63 8.12 -9.37 14.08
CA ALA A 63 9.03 -9.70 15.16
C ALA A 63 9.49 -11.16 15.11
N GLY A 64 8.79 -12.02 14.36
CA GLY A 64 8.78 -13.44 14.69
C GLY A 64 8.44 -13.68 16.16
N ASP A 65 8.65 -14.91 16.63
CA ASP A 65 8.53 -15.24 18.06
C ASP A 65 9.82 -14.87 18.85
N GLU A 66 10.88 -14.42 18.16
CA GLU A 66 12.23 -14.22 18.72
C GLU A 66 12.53 -12.77 19.12
N ILE A 67 11.76 -11.78 18.64
CA ILE A 67 11.96 -10.36 18.99
C ILE A 67 10.93 -9.93 20.04
N PRO A 68 11.36 -9.38 21.20
CA PRO A 68 10.43 -8.89 22.21
C PRO A 68 9.48 -7.83 21.64
N ASN A 69 8.18 -7.94 21.93
CA ASN A 69 7.15 -6.98 21.50
C ASN A 69 7.51 -5.52 21.79
N ALA A 70 8.21 -5.25 22.90
CA ALA A 70 8.66 -3.90 23.27
C ALA A 70 9.59 -3.28 22.21
N SER A 71 10.52 -4.06 21.65
CA SER A 71 11.44 -3.59 20.60
C SER A 71 10.70 -3.23 19.31
N LEU A 72 9.61 -3.94 18.99
CA LEU A 72 8.76 -3.59 17.86
C LEU A 72 7.92 -2.35 18.11
N SER A 73 7.36 -2.20 19.31
CA SER A 73 6.62 -1.00 19.69
C SER A 73 7.50 0.23 19.59
N ASP A 74 8.75 0.15 20.03
CA ASP A 74 9.72 1.24 19.91
C ASP A 74 10.10 1.52 18.44
N ALA A 75 10.27 0.48 17.61
CA ALA A 75 10.53 0.66 16.17
C ALA A 75 9.32 1.27 15.42
N VAL A 76 8.09 0.90 15.79
CA VAL A 76 6.86 1.50 15.27
C VAL A 76 6.80 2.96 15.70
N ARG A 77 6.98 3.26 16.99
CA ARG A 77 6.99 4.63 17.54
C ARG A 77 8.04 5.50 16.85
N TRP A 78 9.27 4.99 16.68
CA TRP A 78 10.35 5.70 15.97
C TRP A 78 9.97 6.10 14.54
N ARG A 79 9.24 5.23 13.82
CA ARG A 79 8.79 5.52 12.45
C ARG A 79 7.62 6.49 12.35
N THR A 80 6.90 6.69 13.44
CA THR A 80 5.57 7.31 13.46
C THR A 80 5.49 8.42 14.51
N THR A 81 6.65 8.91 14.95
CA THR A 81 6.83 9.93 16.01
C THR A 81 5.97 11.17 15.85
N GLU A 82 5.49 11.43 14.64
CA GLU A 82 4.65 12.59 14.33
C GLU A 82 3.14 12.27 14.26
N SER A 83 2.68 11.02 14.36
CA SER A 83 1.25 10.66 14.19
C SER A 83 0.42 10.92 15.46
N ALA A 84 -0.61 11.76 15.34
CA ALA A 84 -1.57 12.12 16.38
C ALA A 84 -2.70 11.09 16.54
N ILE A 85 -2.84 10.15 15.60
CA ILE A 85 -3.84 9.08 15.68
C ILE A 85 -3.26 7.72 16.05
N LEU A 86 -1.94 7.63 16.14
CA LEU A 86 -1.29 6.43 16.59
C LEU A 86 -1.52 6.28 18.10
N THR A 87 -2.63 5.65 18.44
CA THR A 87 -2.94 5.26 19.81
C THR A 87 -2.12 4.05 20.21
N GLU A 88 -1.91 3.85 21.51
CA GLU A 88 -1.32 2.62 22.02
C GLU A 88 -2.09 1.38 21.57
N ASP A 89 -3.41 1.48 21.36
CA ASP A 89 -4.21 0.39 20.80
C ASP A 89 -3.83 0.04 19.35
N LEU A 90 -3.55 1.03 18.50
CA LEU A 90 -3.11 0.78 17.12
C LEU A 90 -1.67 0.26 17.08
N ILE A 91 -0.77 0.80 17.92
CA ILE A 91 0.60 0.29 18.05
C ILE A 91 0.54 -1.16 18.52
N SER A 92 -0.16 -1.41 19.62
CA SER A 92 -0.33 -2.74 20.20
C SER A 92 -0.97 -3.70 19.22
N THR A 93 -2.04 -3.30 18.52
CA THR A 93 -2.67 -4.14 17.49
C THR A 93 -1.69 -4.48 16.38
N ASN A 94 -0.90 -3.52 15.91
CA ASN A 94 0.10 -3.76 14.88
C ASN A 94 1.19 -4.71 15.41
N THR A 95 1.79 -4.43 16.56
CA THR A 95 2.93 -5.20 17.07
C THR A 95 2.56 -6.59 17.60
N THR A 96 1.41 -6.73 18.28
CA THR A 96 0.96 -8.03 18.81
C THR A 96 0.42 -8.96 17.73
N ARG A 97 -0.12 -8.41 16.63
CA ARG A 97 -0.61 -9.22 15.50
C ARG A 97 0.45 -9.44 14.42
N SER A 98 1.57 -8.72 14.46
CA SER A 98 2.70 -8.89 13.55
C SER A 98 3.14 -10.36 13.39
N PRO A 99 3.35 -11.15 14.47
CA PRO A 99 3.68 -12.58 14.33
C PRO A 99 2.59 -13.40 13.60
N MET A 100 1.32 -13.01 13.75
CA MET A 100 0.20 -13.67 13.05
C MET A 100 0.24 -13.38 11.54
N ILE A 101 0.78 -12.24 11.09
CA ILE A 101 0.89 -11.90 9.67
C ILE A 101 1.81 -12.90 8.97
N THR A 102 2.94 -13.25 9.59
CA THR A 102 3.88 -14.19 8.99
C THR A 102 3.32 -15.60 8.93
N ASN A 103 2.65 -16.06 9.99
CA ASN A 103 1.94 -17.34 9.95
C ASN A 103 0.81 -17.35 8.92
N PHE A 104 0.06 -16.25 8.81
CA PHE A 104 -0.94 -16.08 7.77
C PHE A 104 -0.32 -16.22 6.37
N LEU A 105 0.76 -15.49 6.08
CA LEU A 105 1.42 -15.55 4.78
C LEU A 105 2.00 -16.95 4.49
N ARG A 106 2.58 -17.63 5.49
CA ARG A 106 3.03 -19.03 5.39
C ARG A 106 1.90 -19.98 5.04
N ASN A 107 0.71 -19.81 5.61
CA ASN A 107 -0.46 -20.63 5.27
C ASN A 107 -0.88 -20.50 3.80
N PHE A 108 -0.53 -19.39 3.14
CA PHE A 108 -0.73 -19.21 1.69
C PHE A 108 0.47 -19.61 0.84
N GLY A 109 1.51 -20.22 1.42
CA GLY A 109 2.67 -20.72 0.70
C GLY A 109 3.81 -19.70 0.53
N LEU A 110 3.82 -18.62 1.31
CA LEU A 110 4.96 -17.70 1.38
C LEU A 110 5.90 -18.16 2.49
N ASP A 111 7.01 -18.77 2.13
CA ASP A 111 8.04 -19.10 3.11
C ASP A 111 8.80 -17.82 3.47
N ILE A 112 8.45 -17.24 4.59
CA ILE A 112 9.02 -15.98 5.07
C ILE A 112 9.91 -16.27 6.25
N THR A 113 11.10 -15.69 6.20
CA THR A 113 12.03 -15.72 7.33
C THR A 113 12.57 -14.36 7.63
N ASP A 114 12.88 -14.16 8.90
CA ASP A 114 13.63 -13.00 9.35
C ASP A 114 14.97 -12.95 8.60
N ALA A 115 15.12 -11.94 7.76
CA ALA A 115 16.36 -11.67 7.07
C ALA A 115 17.01 -10.50 7.78
N SER A 116 17.78 -10.85 8.81
CA SER A 116 18.69 -9.98 9.55
C SER A 116 18.04 -8.84 10.33
N GLN A 117 18.56 -8.66 11.56
CA GLN A 117 18.47 -7.39 12.29
C GLN A 117 19.27 -6.33 11.53
N LEU A 118 18.69 -5.75 10.49
CA LEU A 118 19.25 -4.56 9.86
C LEU A 118 18.68 -3.36 10.62
N HIS A 119 19.55 -2.74 11.44
CA HIS A 119 19.31 -1.59 12.31
C HIS A 119 17.96 -0.86 12.13
N ALA A 120 17.14 -0.90 13.19
CA ALA A 120 15.80 -0.31 13.33
C ALA A 120 14.69 -0.85 12.39
N ASN A 121 15.00 -1.76 11.46
CA ASN A 121 14.06 -2.30 10.48
C ASN A 121 14.12 -3.83 10.42
N HIS A 122 13.11 -4.53 10.94
CA HIS A 122 12.98 -5.96 10.67
C HIS A 122 12.60 -6.16 9.21
N LEU A 123 13.52 -6.73 8.43
CA LEU A 123 13.32 -7.04 7.02
C LEU A 123 12.93 -8.51 6.91
N LEU A 124 11.71 -8.76 6.42
CA LEU A 124 11.31 -10.10 6.08
C LEU A 124 11.74 -10.42 4.65
N LYS A 125 12.46 -11.52 4.48
CA LYS A 125 12.80 -12.07 3.16
C LYS A 125 11.94 -13.29 2.90
N ILE A 126 11.36 -13.33 1.71
CA ILE A 126 10.65 -14.51 1.21
C ILE A 126 11.71 -15.48 0.67
N ARG A 127 11.91 -16.63 1.33
CA ARG A 127 12.96 -17.62 1.01
C ARG A 127 12.67 -18.43 -0.25
N ASN A 128 11.41 -18.73 -0.52
CA ASN A 128 11.01 -19.61 -1.63
C ASN A 128 10.83 -18.87 -2.96
N MET A 129 11.43 -17.68 -3.10
CA MET A 129 11.40 -16.93 -4.35
C MET A 129 12.47 -17.40 -5.34
N PRO A 130 12.16 -17.40 -6.65
CA PRO A 130 13.19 -17.49 -7.68
C PRO A 130 14.25 -16.38 -7.48
N PRO A 131 15.54 -16.63 -7.78
CA PRO A 131 16.63 -15.66 -7.54
C PRO A 131 16.43 -14.27 -8.17
N THR A 132 15.65 -14.18 -9.25
CA THR A 132 15.36 -12.94 -9.98
C THR A 132 13.99 -12.34 -9.65
N ALA A 133 13.21 -12.96 -8.77
CA ALA A 133 11.89 -12.49 -8.43
C ALA A 133 11.94 -11.31 -7.45
N LEU A 134 11.03 -10.35 -7.67
CA LEU A 134 10.76 -9.27 -6.73
C LEU A 134 9.74 -9.74 -5.67
N SER A 135 9.94 -9.36 -4.40
CA SER A 135 9.11 -9.79 -3.28
C SER A 135 7.65 -9.39 -3.41
N GLY A 136 7.37 -8.13 -3.78
CA GLY A 136 6.00 -7.66 -3.95
C GLY A 136 5.20 -8.44 -5.00
N PRO A 137 5.68 -8.54 -6.26
CA PRO A 137 5.00 -9.32 -7.29
C PRO A 137 4.86 -10.80 -6.94
N TYR A 138 5.86 -11.39 -6.28
CA TYR A 138 5.79 -12.77 -5.83
C TYR A 138 4.67 -12.95 -4.81
N MET A 139 4.61 -12.08 -3.79
CA MET A 139 3.58 -12.09 -2.76
C MET A 139 2.17 -11.97 -3.34
N VAL A 140 1.96 -11.03 -4.26
CA VAL A 140 0.68 -10.83 -4.96
C VAL A 140 0.28 -12.09 -5.72
N ARG A 141 1.20 -12.69 -6.50
CA ARG A 141 0.93 -13.91 -7.27
C ARG A 141 0.57 -15.09 -6.38
N THR A 142 1.27 -15.26 -5.27
CA THR A 142 1.03 -16.36 -4.32
C THR A 142 -0.33 -16.21 -3.65
N LEU A 143 -0.66 -15.02 -3.13
CA LEU A 143 -1.97 -14.75 -2.53
C LEU A 143 -3.11 -14.93 -3.53
N CYS A 144 -2.98 -14.39 -4.76
CA CYS A 144 -3.97 -14.60 -5.82
C CYS A 144 -4.15 -16.09 -6.14
N SER A 145 -3.06 -16.83 -6.32
CA SER A 145 -3.09 -18.26 -6.62
C SER A 145 -3.81 -19.06 -5.55
N ALA A 146 -3.65 -18.67 -4.28
CA ALA A 146 -4.24 -19.39 -3.16
C ALA A 146 -5.76 -19.20 -3.00
N VAL A 147 -6.32 -18.11 -3.57
CA VAL A 147 -7.76 -17.83 -3.49
C VAL A 147 -8.52 -18.02 -4.80
N GLN A 148 -7.85 -17.94 -5.96
CA GLN A 148 -8.52 -17.93 -7.27
C GLN A 148 -9.37 -19.18 -7.55
N THR A 149 -9.02 -20.32 -6.96
CA THR A 149 -9.74 -21.59 -7.14
C THR A 149 -10.76 -21.88 -6.04
N ARG A 150 -10.82 -21.05 -4.98
CA ARG A 150 -11.75 -21.25 -3.87
C ARG A 150 -13.19 -20.95 -4.30
N LYS A 151 -14.12 -21.83 -3.93
CA LYS A 151 -15.56 -21.62 -4.17
C LYS A 151 -16.01 -20.32 -3.48
N GLY A 152 -16.78 -19.50 -4.20
CA GLY A 152 -17.30 -18.23 -3.69
C GLY A 152 -16.36 -17.03 -3.87
N PHE A 153 -15.16 -17.23 -4.40
CA PHE A 153 -14.26 -16.13 -4.78
C PHE A 153 -14.50 -15.67 -6.22
N SER A 154 -14.41 -14.36 -6.45
CA SER A 154 -14.43 -13.75 -7.78
C SER A 154 -13.52 -12.52 -7.79
N LEU A 155 -12.64 -12.43 -8.79
CA LEU A 155 -11.80 -11.27 -9.04
C LEU A 155 -12.24 -10.59 -10.34
N ARG A 156 -12.52 -9.29 -10.28
CA ARG A 156 -12.95 -8.47 -11.42
C ARG A 156 -11.98 -7.32 -11.63
N LEU A 157 -11.18 -7.45 -12.68
CA LEU A 157 -10.22 -6.44 -13.11
C LEU A 157 -10.88 -5.51 -14.13
N LYS A 158 -10.29 -4.32 -14.34
CA LYS A 158 -10.92 -3.24 -15.15
C LYS A 158 -12.34 -2.93 -14.69
N CYS A 159 -12.57 -2.99 -13.38
CA CYS A 159 -13.84 -2.71 -12.71
C CYS A 159 -13.58 -1.60 -11.68
N THR A 160 -13.97 -0.38 -12.04
CA THR A 160 -13.64 0.83 -11.29
C THR A 160 -14.81 1.24 -10.42
N MET A 161 -14.66 1.18 -9.10
CA MET A 161 -15.65 1.76 -8.19
C MET A 161 -15.83 3.26 -8.47
N THR A 162 -17.07 3.72 -8.56
CA THR A 162 -17.44 5.14 -8.77
C THR A 162 -18.14 5.73 -7.55
N GLY A 163 -18.81 4.93 -6.73
CA GLY A 163 -19.51 5.42 -5.55
C GLY A 163 -20.03 4.32 -4.62
N PHE A 164 -20.44 4.73 -3.42
CA PHE A 164 -21.13 3.85 -2.48
C PHE A 164 -22.65 3.88 -2.71
N LEU A 165 -23.27 2.72 -2.55
CA LEU A 165 -24.72 2.57 -2.44
C LEU A 165 -25.09 2.64 -0.96
N MET A 166 -26.03 3.53 -0.64
CA MET A 166 -26.41 3.85 0.73
C MET A 166 -27.89 3.55 0.96
N THR A 167 -28.22 3.01 2.12
CA THR A 167 -29.57 3.05 2.70
C THR A 167 -29.46 3.74 4.05
N ASP A 168 -30.06 4.92 4.18
CA ASP A 168 -29.88 5.81 5.32
C ASP A 168 -28.39 6.11 5.56
N LEU A 169 -27.83 5.60 6.67
CA LEU A 169 -26.42 5.72 7.07
C LEU A 169 -25.60 4.45 6.80
N HIS A 170 -26.19 3.42 6.19
CA HIS A 170 -25.52 2.14 5.94
C HIS A 170 -25.02 2.03 4.51
N VAL A 171 -23.75 1.66 4.35
CA VAL A 171 -23.21 1.21 3.06
C VAL A 171 -23.74 -0.19 2.79
N VAL A 172 -24.44 -0.35 1.68
CA VAL A 172 -25.05 -1.63 1.27
C VAL A 172 -24.47 -2.17 -0.04
N GLY A 173 -23.47 -1.47 -0.60
CA GLY A 173 -22.83 -1.88 -1.83
C GLY A 173 -22.01 -0.77 -2.48
N VAL A 174 -21.61 -1.02 -3.72
CA VAL A 174 -20.89 -0.07 -4.55
C VAL A 174 -21.48 0.00 -5.95
N GLU A 175 -21.38 1.18 -6.55
CA GLU A 175 -21.48 1.36 -7.98
C GLU A 175 -20.08 1.28 -8.60
N CYS A 176 -19.97 0.61 -9.73
CA CYS A 176 -18.73 0.50 -10.48
C CYS A 176 -18.95 0.59 -12.00
N GLU A 177 -17.91 1.04 -12.69
CA GLU A 177 -17.82 1.01 -14.16
C GLU A 177 -16.95 -0.17 -14.57
N ALA A 178 -17.51 -1.02 -15.43
CA ALA A 178 -16.81 -2.12 -16.07
C ALA A 178 -16.91 -1.98 -17.61
N ASN A 179 -16.26 -2.87 -18.35
CA ASN A 179 -16.23 -2.83 -19.82
C ASN A 179 -17.63 -2.81 -20.49
N ASN A 180 -18.66 -3.27 -19.79
CA ASN A 180 -20.05 -3.33 -20.25
C ASN A 180 -20.94 -2.20 -19.71
N GLY A 181 -20.36 -1.18 -19.06
CA GLY A 181 -21.06 -0.03 -18.51
C GLY A 181 -21.11 -0.01 -16.98
N THR A 182 -22.02 0.81 -16.46
CA THR A 182 -22.25 0.96 -15.02
C THR A 182 -23.00 -0.24 -14.46
N GLU A 183 -22.52 -0.75 -13.33
CA GLU A 183 -23.12 -1.86 -12.61
C GLU A 183 -23.17 -1.58 -11.10
N ARG A 184 -24.01 -2.34 -10.40
CA ARG A 184 -24.18 -2.24 -8.95
C ARG A 184 -23.90 -3.59 -8.29
N LEU A 185 -23.04 -3.56 -7.28
CA LEU A 185 -22.74 -4.71 -6.44
C LEU A 185 -23.29 -4.47 -5.05
N TYR A 186 -24.03 -5.44 -4.52
CA TYR A 186 -24.67 -5.36 -3.20
C TYR A 186 -23.97 -6.29 -2.21
N GLY A 187 -23.75 -5.78 -0.99
CA GLY A 187 -23.09 -6.48 0.10
C GLY A 187 -22.24 -5.55 0.97
N PRO A 188 -21.76 -6.04 2.13
CA PRO A 188 -20.80 -5.30 2.95
C PRO A 188 -19.51 -5.02 2.16
N VAL A 189 -18.93 -3.85 2.38
CA VAL A 189 -17.79 -3.35 1.60
C VAL A 189 -16.54 -3.26 2.46
N VAL A 190 -15.47 -3.95 2.04
CA VAL A 190 -14.11 -3.75 2.52
C VAL A 190 -13.40 -2.81 1.56
N PHE A 191 -13.12 -1.59 2.02
CA PHE A 191 -12.43 -0.58 1.22
C PHE A 191 -10.91 -0.71 1.40
N ALA A 192 -10.24 -1.33 0.44
CA ALA A 192 -8.82 -1.69 0.48
C ALA A 192 -8.02 -1.01 -0.64
N THR A 193 -8.34 0.27 -0.91
CA THR A 193 -7.61 1.04 -1.92
C THR A 193 -6.28 1.54 -1.35
N ARG A 194 -5.24 1.57 -2.20
CA ARG A 194 -3.93 2.17 -1.89
C ARG A 194 -4.04 3.65 -1.48
N GLY A 195 -2.95 4.24 -0.98
CA GLY A 195 -2.88 5.66 -0.61
C GLY A 195 -2.90 6.61 -1.82
N PHE A 196 -2.95 7.91 -1.53
CA PHE A 196 -3.21 8.96 -2.53
C PHE A 196 -1.97 9.62 -3.15
N GLY A 197 -0.76 9.09 -2.93
CA GLY A 197 0.50 9.74 -3.36
C GLY A 197 0.69 9.91 -4.88
N CYS A 198 -0.23 9.40 -5.71
CA CYS A 198 -0.29 9.69 -7.16
C CYS A 198 -1.54 10.51 -7.56
N ASP A 199 -2.31 11.01 -6.61
CA ASP A 199 -3.45 11.91 -6.85
C ASP A 199 -2.95 13.34 -6.71
N ARG A 200 -2.81 14.04 -7.83
CA ARG A 200 -2.29 15.42 -7.83
C ARG A 200 -3.22 16.38 -7.10
N ASP A 201 -4.52 16.18 -7.20
CA ASP A 201 -5.50 17.08 -6.61
C ASP A 201 -5.50 16.92 -5.09
N LEU A 202 -5.49 15.68 -4.59
CA LEU A 202 -5.38 15.43 -3.15
C LEU A 202 -4.01 15.85 -2.60
N VAL A 203 -2.91 15.59 -3.32
CA VAL A 203 -1.58 16.06 -2.90
C VAL A 203 -1.53 17.58 -2.87
N ALA A 204 -2.05 18.28 -3.87
CA ALA A 204 -2.12 19.75 -3.86
C ALA A 204 -3.00 20.30 -2.73
N GLN A 205 -4.12 19.63 -2.45
CA GLN A 205 -5.04 20.04 -1.40
C GLN A 205 -4.44 19.87 0.01
N TYR A 206 -3.81 18.74 0.29
CA TYR A 206 -3.40 18.38 1.65
C TYR A 206 -1.90 18.51 1.93
N CYS A 207 -1.05 18.42 0.89
CA CYS A 207 0.40 18.47 0.98
C CYS A 207 1.01 19.34 -0.14
N PRO A 208 0.65 20.63 -0.26
CA PRO A 208 1.01 21.48 -1.39
C PRO A 208 2.52 21.62 -1.63
N ALA A 209 3.33 21.45 -0.58
CA ALA A 209 4.80 21.45 -0.69
C ALA A 209 5.36 20.32 -1.58
N PHE A 210 4.55 19.29 -1.87
CA PHE A 210 4.98 18.11 -2.63
C PHE A 210 4.32 17.99 -4.01
N THR A 211 3.52 18.98 -4.43
CA THR A 211 2.76 18.93 -5.70
C THR A 211 3.64 18.74 -6.93
N ASP A 212 4.81 19.36 -6.95
CA ASP A 212 5.74 19.30 -8.09
C ASP A 212 6.69 18.09 -8.04
N LEU A 213 6.62 17.28 -6.98
CA LEU A 213 7.48 16.12 -6.83
C LEU A 213 6.98 14.92 -7.66
N PRO A 214 7.91 14.09 -8.18
CA PRO A 214 7.54 12.82 -8.79
C PRO A 214 6.95 11.86 -7.77
N THR A 215 6.23 10.84 -8.25
CA THR A 215 5.66 9.79 -7.40
C THR A 215 6.27 8.43 -7.72
N SER A 216 6.44 7.60 -6.70
CA SER A 216 6.78 6.18 -6.86
C SER A 216 5.56 5.26 -6.86
N ASN A 217 4.38 5.83 -6.63
CA ASN A 217 3.12 5.09 -6.65
C ASN A 217 2.73 4.79 -8.08
N ILE A 218 2.06 3.65 -8.28
CA ILE A 218 1.52 3.34 -9.61
C ILE A 218 0.53 4.41 -10.06
N LEU A 219 0.48 4.73 -11.35
CA LEU A 219 -0.53 5.64 -11.88
C LEU A 219 -1.88 4.93 -12.07
N GLY A 220 -2.95 5.70 -12.00
CA GLY A 220 -4.31 5.21 -12.23
C GLY A 220 -5.34 5.90 -11.36
N PRO A 221 -6.63 5.71 -11.67
CA PRO A 221 -7.71 6.35 -10.92
C PRO A 221 -7.64 5.97 -9.44
N LEU A 222 -7.75 6.99 -8.58
CA LEU A 222 -7.94 6.81 -7.14
C LEU A 222 -9.39 7.15 -6.78
N ARG A 223 -9.86 6.54 -5.69
CA ARG A 223 -11.28 6.58 -5.30
C ARG A 223 -11.46 6.94 -3.83
N HIS A 224 -10.65 7.86 -3.35
CA HIS A 224 -10.84 8.46 -2.02
C HIS A 224 -12.01 9.46 -2.00
N THR A 225 -12.31 10.13 -3.12
CA THR A 225 -13.44 11.07 -3.21
C THR A 225 -14.78 10.44 -2.80
N PRO A 226 -15.15 9.21 -3.25
CA PRO A 226 -16.32 8.51 -2.73
C PRO A 226 -16.43 8.42 -1.20
N LEU A 227 -15.31 8.23 -0.49
CA LEU A 227 -15.31 8.22 0.99
C LEU A 227 -15.66 9.60 1.55
N ILE A 228 -15.04 10.64 1.00
CA ILE A 228 -15.30 12.03 1.39
C ILE A 228 -16.77 12.38 1.14
N THR A 229 -17.32 11.98 -0.01
CA THR A 229 -18.71 12.23 -0.40
C THR A 229 -19.72 11.63 0.56
N ILE A 230 -19.45 10.45 1.14
CA ILE A 230 -20.33 9.83 2.15
C ILE A 230 -20.07 10.32 3.58
N GLY A 231 -19.22 11.33 3.75
CA GLY A 231 -18.92 11.92 5.06
C GLY A 231 -17.91 11.12 5.89
N ALA A 232 -17.10 10.25 5.27
CA ALA A 232 -16.03 9.57 5.99
C ALA A 232 -15.02 10.59 6.52
N LYS A 233 -14.67 10.47 7.81
CA LYS A 233 -13.64 11.30 8.42
C LYS A 233 -12.27 10.89 7.89
N MET A 234 -11.62 11.80 7.18
CA MET A 234 -10.23 11.63 6.77
C MET A 234 -9.30 12.07 7.90
N VAL A 235 -8.18 11.38 8.04
CA VAL A 235 -7.26 11.56 9.16
C VAL A 235 -5.84 11.68 8.62
N GLU A 236 -5.10 12.68 9.10
CA GLU A 236 -3.70 12.90 8.74
C GLU A 236 -3.41 12.98 7.23
N MET A 237 -4.37 13.47 6.45
CA MET A 237 -4.19 13.66 5.00
C MET A 237 -3.03 14.59 4.66
N ASN A 238 -2.59 15.43 5.59
CA ASN A 238 -1.42 16.30 5.44
C ASN A 238 -0.07 15.59 5.68
N LYS A 239 -0.07 14.29 5.99
CA LYS A 239 1.15 13.49 6.22
C LYS A 239 1.41 12.57 5.03
N VAL A 240 2.31 13.01 4.16
CA VAL A 240 2.82 12.22 3.04
C VAL A 240 4.30 11.96 3.27
N GLN A 241 4.70 10.70 3.15
CA GLN A 241 6.11 10.32 3.23
C GLN A 241 6.74 10.42 1.84
N LEU A 242 7.84 11.17 1.75
CA LEU A 242 8.71 11.16 0.58
C LEU A 242 9.70 10.01 0.67
N TYR A 243 9.90 9.31 -0.44
CA TYR A 243 11.01 8.38 -0.58
C TYR A 243 12.23 9.14 -1.08
N PRO A 244 13.38 9.08 -0.40
CA PRO A 244 14.49 10.00 -0.66
C PRO A 244 15.21 9.76 -1.99
N ILE A 245 15.20 8.53 -2.52
CA ILE A 245 16.01 8.17 -3.70
C ILE A 245 15.15 7.52 -4.79
N GLY A 246 14.87 8.29 -5.83
CA GLY A 246 14.22 7.81 -7.06
C GLY A 246 15.24 7.57 -8.18
N TYR A 247 14.99 6.56 -9.00
CA TYR A 247 15.75 6.29 -10.21
C TYR A 247 15.48 7.36 -11.26
N HIS A 248 16.53 8.05 -11.69
CA HIS A 248 16.47 9.00 -12.79
C HIS A 248 16.80 8.30 -14.12
N ASP A 249 15.76 7.89 -14.83
CA ASP A 249 15.89 7.34 -16.17
C ASP A 249 16.33 8.42 -17.18
N GLN A 250 17.47 8.20 -17.84
CA GLN A 250 18.00 9.12 -18.84
C GLN A 250 17.20 9.13 -20.15
N LEU A 251 16.50 8.04 -20.47
CA LEU A 251 15.61 7.94 -21.63
C LEU A 251 14.28 8.65 -21.36
N PHE A 252 13.83 8.64 -20.10
CA PHE A 252 12.56 9.23 -19.68
C PHE A 252 12.73 10.20 -18.49
N PRO A 253 13.55 11.27 -18.63
CA PRO A 253 13.91 12.15 -17.52
C PRO A 253 12.70 12.90 -16.95
N LYS A 254 11.71 13.20 -17.81
CA LYS A 254 10.45 13.88 -17.44
C LYS A 254 9.34 12.94 -16.97
N SER A 255 9.59 11.63 -16.88
CA SER A 255 8.57 10.71 -16.34
C SER A 255 8.21 11.13 -14.92
N TRP A 256 6.92 11.34 -14.67
CA TRP A 256 6.42 11.70 -13.34
C TRP A 256 6.45 10.51 -12.38
N GLN A 257 6.17 9.30 -12.88
CA GLN A 257 6.35 8.09 -12.11
C GLN A 257 7.82 7.69 -12.13
N LYS A 258 8.41 7.45 -10.94
CA LYS A 258 9.81 7.04 -10.77
C LYS A 258 9.89 5.71 -10.03
N SER A 259 10.78 4.82 -10.49
CA SER A 259 11.13 3.62 -9.73
C SER A 259 11.98 4.00 -8.52
N LEU A 260 11.88 3.24 -7.44
CA LEU A 260 12.69 3.45 -6.25
C LEU A 260 14.06 2.84 -6.42
N ILE A 261 15.09 3.51 -5.90
CA ILE A 261 16.40 2.90 -5.66
C ILE A 261 16.35 2.34 -4.23
N PRO A 262 16.59 1.03 -4.01
CA PRO A 262 16.47 0.42 -2.69
C PRO A 262 17.37 1.10 -1.65
N GLU A 263 16.77 1.47 -0.52
CA GLU A 263 17.47 1.99 0.67
C GLU A 263 18.51 1.02 1.22
N THR A 264 18.37 -0.28 0.96
CA THR A 264 19.36 -1.29 1.34
C THR A 264 20.73 -1.00 0.73
N LEU A 265 20.80 -0.33 -0.43
CA LEU A 265 22.08 0.12 -0.99
C LEU A 265 22.82 1.09 -0.06
N LEU A 266 22.11 2.05 0.57
CA LEU A 266 22.72 2.95 1.54
C LEU A 266 23.19 2.20 2.79
N GLN A 267 22.44 1.18 3.20
CA GLN A 267 22.79 0.34 4.35
C GLN A 267 24.02 -0.53 4.07
N ASP A 268 24.15 -0.99 2.82
CA ASP A 268 25.29 -1.77 2.31
C ASP A 268 26.53 -0.89 2.03
N GLY A 269 26.48 0.41 2.37
CA GLY A 269 27.60 1.33 2.30
C GLY A 269 27.64 2.23 1.07
N ALA A 270 26.56 2.29 0.26
CA ALA A 270 26.48 3.27 -0.81
C ALA A 270 26.45 4.71 -0.25
N LEU A 271 27.19 5.60 -0.91
CA LEU A 271 27.28 7.01 -0.55
C LEU A 271 26.42 7.86 -1.49
N LEU A 272 25.75 8.88 -0.93
CA LEU A 272 25.12 9.94 -1.72
C LEU A 272 26.10 11.09 -1.89
N LEU A 273 26.37 11.45 -3.15
CA LEU A 273 27.30 12.52 -3.50
C LEU A 273 26.57 13.69 -4.15
N HIS A 274 26.95 14.91 -3.80
CA HIS A 274 26.59 16.14 -4.50
C HIS A 274 27.85 16.92 -4.88
N GLY A 275 28.01 17.25 -6.16
CA GLY A 275 29.20 17.98 -6.63
C GLY A 275 30.54 17.27 -6.35
N GLY A 276 30.53 15.94 -6.23
CA GLY A 276 31.71 15.14 -5.88
C GLY A 276 31.99 15.02 -4.38
N THR A 277 31.15 15.61 -3.52
CA THR A 277 31.28 15.52 -2.05
C THR A 277 30.17 14.67 -1.47
N THR A 278 30.49 13.84 -0.48
CA THR A 278 29.49 13.07 0.26
C THR A 278 28.56 13.99 1.04
N ILE A 279 27.26 13.85 0.84
CA ILE A 279 26.23 14.63 1.54
C ILE A 279 25.51 13.82 2.62
N ILE A 280 25.45 12.50 2.49
CA ILE A 280 24.80 11.60 3.44
C ILE A 280 25.66 10.33 3.57
N ASN A 281 26.00 9.96 4.81
CA ASN A 281 26.84 8.80 5.14
C ASN A 281 26.05 7.67 5.83
N GLY A 282 24.80 7.48 5.42
CA GLY A 282 23.94 6.41 5.89
C GLY A 282 23.45 6.59 7.34
N LEU A 283 22.22 6.17 7.56
CA LEU A 283 21.47 6.17 8.82
C LEU A 283 20.75 7.51 9.14
N GLY A 284 19.43 7.47 8.99
CA GLY A 284 18.48 8.54 9.27
C GLY A 284 17.08 8.09 8.83
N THR A 285 16.04 8.76 9.32
CA THR A 285 14.67 8.57 8.83
C THR A 285 14.56 9.07 7.38
N ARG A 286 13.56 8.58 6.64
CA ARG A 286 13.27 9.07 5.28
C ARG A 286 13.08 10.59 5.23
N ALA A 287 12.49 11.17 6.27
CA ALA A 287 12.27 12.61 6.38
C ALA A 287 13.59 13.39 6.50
N GLU A 288 14.50 12.94 7.37
CA GLU A 288 15.83 13.54 7.54
C GLU A 288 16.65 13.45 6.24
N ILE A 289 16.74 12.25 5.65
CA ILE A 289 17.47 12.02 4.40
C ILE A 289 16.88 12.88 3.27
N ALA A 290 15.54 12.93 3.12
CA ALA A 290 14.90 13.75 2.09
C ALA A 290 15.14 15.25 2.33
N LYS A 291 15.06 15.72 3.58
CA LYS A 291 15.33 17.12 3.95
C LYS A 291 16.77 17.52 3.60
N ASP A 292 17.73 16.68 3.91
CA ASP A 292 19.14 16.92 3.60
C ASP A 292 19.39 16.94 2.08
N ILE A 293 18.79 16.02 1.32
CA ILE A 293 18.87 16.06 -0.15
C ILE A 293 18.29 17.36 -0.69
N MET A 294 17.11 17.78 -0.19
CA MET A 294 16.41 18.97 -0.66
C MET A 294 17.05 20.29 -0.22
N SER A 295 17.90 20.30 0.82
CA SER A 295 18.64 21.50 1.24
C SER A 295 19.81 21.84 0.32
N HIS A 296 20.24 20.91 -0.54
CA HIS A 296 21.32 21.15 -1.47
C HIS A 296 20.80 21.82 -2.76
N PRO A 297 21.57 22.74 -3.37
CA PRO A 297 21.17 23.39 -4.62
C PRO A 297 20.91 22.37 -5.72
N LYS A 298 19.89 22.59 -6.56
CA LYS A 298 19.69 21.79 -7.77
C LYS A 298 20.95 21.91 -8.64
N SER A 299 21.59 20.78 -8.98
CA SER A 299 22.79 20.77 -9.82
C SER A 299 22.51 21.49 -11.15
N LEU A 300 23.36 22.46 -11.50
CA LEU A 300 23.25 23.28 -12.72
C LEU A 300 23.24 22.46 -14.03
N LYS A 301 23.64 21.19 -13.99
CA LYS A 301 23.65 20.28 -15.15
C LYS A 301 22.33 19.53 -15.37
N ASN A 302 21.41 19.55 -14.40
CA ASN A 302 20.09 18.91 -14.51
C ASN A 302 18.98 19.96 -14.37
N ARG A 303 18.80 20.80 -15.40
CA ARG A 303 17.69 21.79 -15.52
C ARG A 303 16.30 21.16 -15.75
N ALA A 304 16.05 19.97 -15.22
CA ALA A 304 14.76 19.30 -15.30
C ALA A 304 14.30 18.92 -13.88
N ILE A 305 14.02 19.92 -13.06
CA ILE A 305 13.23 19.77 -11.82
C ILE A 305 12.30 20.95 -11.72
#